data_AF-A0A5N5TFS8-F1
#
_entry.id   AF-A0A5N5TFS8-F1
#
_cell.length_a   1.000
_cell.length_b   1.000
_cell.length_c   1.000
_cell.angle_alpha   90.00
_cell.angle_beta   90.00
_cell.angle_gamma   90.00
#
_symmetry.space_group_name_H-M   'P 1'
#
loop_
_entity.id
_entity.type
_entity.pdbx_description
1 polymer ?
#
loop_
_entity_poly.entity_id
_entity_poly.type
_entity_poly.pdbx_seq_one_letter_code
_entity_poly.pdbx_strand_id
1 'polypeptide(L)'
;MPEVDLGINDLRKQGHEVVGRHDIIPVITEEWIRLEDIEFHCTVNQEEFEKTRHIKFKPPDACYIELMRFRVRPPKNRELPLQIKTKFIIQGKRVEVHSEILVPGFSGRKLGQVNVIGNE
;
A
#
# COMPACT_ATOMS: atom_id res chain seq x y z
N MET A 1 6.23 20.75 -18.50
CA MET A 1 6.22 19.49 -17.73
C MET A 1 4.78 19.19 -17.35
N PRO A 2 4.27 17.97 -17.63
CA PRO A 2 2.86 17.64 -17.37
C PRO A 2 2.54 17.70 -15.88
N GLU A 3 1.30 18.05 -15.57
CA GLU A 3 0.78 17.95 -14.21
C GLU A 3 0.23 16.53 -14.02
N VAL A 4 0.63 15.91 -12.92
CA VAL A 4 0.25 14.53 -12.56
C VAL A 4 -0.60 14.59 -11.31
N ASP A 5 -1.72 13.87 -11.33
CA ASP A 5 -2.60 13.64 -10.19
C ASP A 5 -2.54 12.15 -9.83
N LEU A 6 -2.12 11.86 -8.60
CA LEU A 6 -2.01 10.51 -8.07
C LEU A 6 -2.91 10.33 -6.85
N GLY A 7 -3.84 9.38 -6.96
CA GLY A 7 -4.64 8.87 -5.85
C GLY A 7 -4.03 7.62 -5.23
N ILE A 8 -4.20 7.47 -3.92
CA ILE A 8 -3.83 6.26 -3.17
C ILE A 8 -5.01 5.81 -2.32
N ASN A 9 -5.00 4.54 -1.88
CA ASN A 9 -6.07 3.94 -1.07
C ASN A 9 -6.04 4.43 0.40
N ASP A 10 -6.02 5.74 0.61
CA ASP A 10 -6.10 6.35 1.94
C ASP A 10 -7.46 6.07 2.56
N LEU A 11 -7.48 5.53 3.78
CA LEU A 11 -8.69 5.24 4.55
C LEU A 11 -9.66 6.43 4.62
N ARG A 12 -9.18 7.68 4.56
CA ARG A 12 -10.04 8.88 4.53
C ARG A 12 -10.89 9.01 3.27
N LYS A 13 -10.54 8.29 2.20
CA LYS A 13 -11.28 8.22 0.93
C LYS A 13 -12.23 7.03 0.86
N GLN A 14 -12.28 6.19 1.89
CA GLN A 14 -13.17 5.03 1.92
C GLN A 14 -14.63 5.48 1.77
N GLY A 15 -15.33 4.91 0.78
CA GLY A 15 -16.72 5.27 0.45
C GLY A 15 -16.87 6.51 -0.45
N HIS A 16 -15.78 7.19 -0.77
CA HIS A 16 -15.72 8.32 -1.70
C HIS A 16 -14.75 8.02 -2.86
N GLU A 17 -14.74 6.76 -3.31
CA GLU A 17 -13.96 6.33 -4.48
C GLU A 17 -14.51 7.04 -5.73
N VAL A 18 -13.71 7.92 -6.32
CA VAL A 18 -14.06 8.62 -7.56
C VAL A 18 -13.20 8.08 -8.67
N VAL A 19 -13.84 7.54 -9.70
CA VAL A 19 -13.20 7.24 -10.99
C VAL A 19 -13.43 8.43 -11.91
N GLY A 20 -12.38 8.87 -12.63
CA GLY A 20 -12.48 10.03 -13.51
C GLY A 20 -13.51 9.87 -14.64
N ARG A 21 -13.83 8.61 -14.97
CA ARG A 21 -14.88 8.22 -15.90
C ARG A 21 -16.12 7.82 -15.12
N HIS A 22 -17.20 8.59 -15.27
CA HIS A 22 -18.47 8.39 -14.56
C HIS A 22 -19.20 7.10 -14.95
N ASP A 23 -18.81 6.48 -16.06
CA ASP A 23 -19.29 5.19 -16.55
C ASP A 23 -18.56 3.98 -15.93
N ILE A 24 -17.50 4.21 -15.16
CA ILE A 24 -16.77 3.14 -14.48
C ILE A 24 -17.40 2.93 -13.09
N ILE A 25 -17.69 1.69 -12.74
CA ILE A 25 -18.03 1.34 -11.35
C ILE A 25 -16.71 1.19 -10.60
N PRO A 26 -16.48 1.94 -9.50
CA PRO A 26 -15.26 1.79 -8.72
C PRO A 26 -15.16 0.35 -8.20
N VAL A 27 -14.02 -0.28 -8.44
CA VAL A 27 -13.74 -1.62 -7.92
C VAL A 27 -13.58 -1.47 -6.41
N ILE A 28 -14.50 -2.08 -5.66
CA ILE A 28 -14.52 -2.02 -4.19
C ILE A 28 -13.14 -2.35 -3.67
N THR A 29 -12.48 -1.35 -3.10
CA THR A 29 -11.19 -1.53 -2.49
C THR A 29 -11.40 -2.10 -1.09
N GLU A 30 -10.97 -3.34 -0.86
CA GLU A 30 -11.02 -3.96 0.47
C GLU A 30 -9.80 -3.56 1.33
N GLU A 31 -8.70 -3.14 0.69
CA GLU A 31 -7.42 -2.84 1.33
C GLU A 31 -7.17 -1.33 1.42
N TRP A 32 -7.67 -0.73 2.49
CA TRP A 32 -7.42 0.66 2.84
C TRP A 32 -6.22 0.81 3.74
N ILE A 33 -5.40 1.84 3.49
CA ILE A 33 -4.23 2.15 4.29
C ILE A 33 -4.45 3.42 5.10
N ARG A 34 -4.11 3.35 6.39
CA ARG A 34 -3.99 4.53 7.23
C ARG A 34 -2.55 5.03 7.13
N LEU A 35 -2.38 6.18 6.51
CA LEU A 35 -1.09 6.83 6.35
C LEU A 35 -0.64 7.49 7.66
N GLU A 36 0.62 7.27 8.05
CA GLU A 36 1.30 7.87 9.19
C GLU A 36 2.70 8.35 8.75
N ASP A 37 3.28 9.33 9.43
CA ASP A 37 4.63 9.88 9.16
C ASP A 37 4.91 10.10 7.67
N ILE A 38 4.06 10.91 7.03
CA ILE A 38 4.15 11.21 5.60
C ILE A 38 5.25 12.25 5.36
N GLU A 39 6.14 11.94 4.44
CA GLU A 39 7.17 12.84 3.91
C GLU A 39 6.99 12.94 2.39
N PHE A 40 7.08 14.15 1.84
CA PHE A 40 6.89 14.40 0.41
C PHE A 40 8.14 14.98 -0.24
N HIS A 41 8.33 14.67 -1.52
CA HIS A 41 9.25 15.40 -2.38
C HIS A 41 8.80 16.86 -2.52
N CYS A 42 9.75 17.77 -2.71
CA CYS A 42 9.49 19.21 -2.81
C CYS A 42 8.58 19.63 -3.98
N THR A 43 8.36 18.74 -4.96
CA THR A 43 7.50 18.97 -6.11
C THR A 43 6.01 18.78 -5.84
N VAL A 44 5.65 18.22 -4.67
CA VAL A 44 4.26 17.91 -4.30
C VAL A 44 3.59 19.13 -3.69
N ASN A 45 2.36 19.42 -4.14
CA ASN A 45 1.52 20.41 -3.49
C ASN A 45 0.88 19.82 -2.22
N GLN A 46 1.48 20.10 -1.06
CA GLN A 46 1.03 19.58 0.23
C GLN A 46 -0.32 20.19 0.68
N GLU A 47 -0.60 21.44 0.31
CA GLU A 47 -1.88 22.10 0.66
C GLU A 47 -3.06 21.42 -0.04
N GLU A 48 -2.86 21.07 -1.32
CA GLU A 48 -3.86 20.33 -2.10
C GLU A 48 -4.05 18.93 -1.54
N PHE A 49 -2.96 18.25 -1.16
CA PHE A 49 -3.03 16.93 -0.54
C PHE A 49 -3.83 16.96 0.77
N GLU A 50 -3.66 17.98 1.61
CA GLU A 50 -4.38 18.04 2.88
C GLU A 50 -5.89 18.21 2.70
N LYS A 51 -6.30 18.97 1.67
CA LYS A 51 -7.71 19.21 1.31
C LYS A 51 -8.35 18.03 0.60
N THR A 52 -7.65 17.47 -0.39
CA THR A 52 -8.25 16.55 -1.36
C THR A 52 -7.80 15.10 -1.14
N ARG A 53 -6.67 14.86 -0.48
CA ARG A 53 -5.93 13.57 -0.47
C ARG A 53 -5.46 13.09 -1.84
N HIS A 54 -5.37 13.99 -2.82
CA HIS A 54 -4.72 13.74 -4.10
C HIS A 54 -3.30 14.30 -4.09
N ILE A 55 -2.35 13.53 -4.61
CA ILE A 55 -0.95 13.93 -4.71
C ILE A 55 -0.77 14.58 -6.07
N LYS A 56 -0.83 15.92 -6.11
CA LYS A 56 -0.58 16.70 -7.33
C LYS A 56 0.86 17.20 -7.38
N PHE A 57 1.55 16.94 -8.48
CA PHE A 57 2.95 17.31 -8.67
C PHE A 57 3.32 17.45 -10.15
N LYS A 58 4.50 18.05 -10.41
CA LYS A 58 5.11 18.11 -11.74
C LYS A 58 6.46 17.36 -11.68
N PRO A 59 6.58 16.16 -12.28
CA PRO A 59 7.79 15.33 -12.16
C PRO A 59 8.96 15.94 -12.95
N PRO A 60 10.16 16.07 -12.38
CA PRO A 60 11.35 16.54 -13.12
C PRO A 60 11.65 15.62 -14.30
N ASP A 61 12.14 16.21 -15.39
CA ASP A 61 12.37 15.48 -16.64
C ASP A 61 13.51 14.44 -16.49
N ALA A 62 13.28 13.26 -17.06
CA ALA A 62 14.21 12.12 -17.07
C ALA A 62 14.86 11.76 -15.72
N CYS A 63 14.22 12.10 -14.59
CA CYS A 63 14.76 11.89 -13.25
C CYS A 63 13.95 10.85 -12.47
N TYR A 64 14.65 10.00 -11.73
CA TYR A 64 14.03 9.13 -10.73
C TYR A 64 13.91 9.91 -9.42
N ILE A 65 12.70 9.98 -8.86
CA ILE A 65 12.43 10.69 -7.61
C ILE A 65 11.73 9.78 -6.61
N GLU A 66 12.06 9.95 -5.33
CA GLU A 66 11.24 9.43 -4.23
C GLU A 66 10.12 10.45 -3.96
N LEU A 67 8.93 10.20 -4.53
CA LEU A 67 7.82 11.15 -4.47
C LEU A 67 7.24 11.33 -3.06
N MET A 68 7.10 10.21 -2.33
CA MET A 68 6.46 10.15 -1.03
C MET A 68 7.01 8.97 -0.24
N ARG A 69 7.25 9.19 1.05
CA ARG A 69 7.56 8.16 2.04
C ARG A 69 6.50 8.21 3.13
N PHE A 70 6.03 7.05 3.56
CA PHE A 70 4.99 6.97 4.59
C PHE A 70 5.11 5.67 5.36
N ARG A 71 4.51 5.66 6.54
CA ARG A 71 4.30 4.47 7.36
C ARG A 71 2.84 4.05 7.32
N VAL A 72 2.60 2.76 7.48
CA VAL A 72 1.26 2.19 7.64
C VAL A 72 1.25 1.28 8.87
N ARG A 73 0.15 1.29 9.60
CA ARG A 73 -0.10 0.27 10.62
C ARG A 73 -0.82 -0.92 9.99
N PRO A 74 -0.33 -2.15 10.21
CA PRO A 74 -1.07 -3.34 9.81
C PRO A 74 -2.47 -3.35 10.47
N PRO A 75 -3.51 -3.79 9.75
CA PRO A 75 -4.81 -4.07 10.36
C PRO A 75 -4.67 -5.08 11.51
N LYS A 76 -5.44 -4.90 12.60
CA LYS A 76 -5.33 -5.72 13.82
C LYS A 76 -5.46 -7.23 13.58
N ASN A 77 -6.25 -7.65 12.58
CA ASN A 77 -6.52 -9.05 12.26
C ASN A 77 -5.85 -9.50 10.94
N ARG A 78 -4.81 -8.79 10.49
CA ARG A 78 -4.08 -9.22 9.29
C ARG A 78 -3.18 -10.40 9.65
N GLU A 79 -3.39 -11.52 8.98
CA GLU A 79 -2.50 -12.67 9.07
C GLU A 79 -1.10 -12.26 8.58
N LEU A 80 -0.06 -12.56 9.37
CA LEU A 80 1.31 -12.24 9.01
C LEU A 80 1.75 -13.15 7.85
N PRO A 81 2.52 -12.65 6.88
CA PRO A 81 2.98 -13.45 5.74
C PRO A 81 3.88 -14.62 6.16
N LEU A 82 4.43 -14.57 7.36
CA LEU A 82 5.27 -15.60 7.95
C LEU A 82 5.11 -15.55 9.46
N GLN A 83 4.88 -16.70 10.08
CA GLN A 83 4.91 -16.86 11.54
C GLN A 83 5.96 -17.91 11.89
N ILE A 84 6.91 -17.53 12.75
CA ILE A 84 8.00 -18.41 13.18
C ILE A 84 7.92 -18.59 14.68
N LYS A 85 7.90 -19.85 15.13
CA LYS A 85 8.00 -20.21 16.53
C LYS A 85 9.28 -21.00 16.74
N THR A 86 10.23 -20.41 17.46
CA THR A 86 11.53 -21.03 17.72
C THR A 86 11.68 -21.37 19.20
N LYS A 87 12.19 -22.57 19.47
CA LYS A 87 12.54 -23.08 20.80
C LYS A 87 14.03 -23.37 20.84
N PHE A 88 14.65 -22.99 21.95
CA PHE A 88 16.04 -23.31 22.26
C PHE A 88 16.06 -24.26 23.44
N ILE A 89 16.80 -25.36 23.32
CA ILE A 89 17.03 -26.31 24.41
C ILE A 89 18.52 -26.35 24.67
N ILE A 90 18.95 -25.91 25.85
CA ILE A 90 20.36 -25.89 26.26
C ILE A 90 20.58 -26.98 27.29
N GLN A 91 21.46 -27.93 26.98
CA GLN A 91 21.85 -29.03 27.86
C GLN A 91 23.37 -29.01 28.04
N GLY A 92 23.84 -28.30 29.07
CA GLY A 92 25.27 -28.11 29.32
C GLY A 92 25.95 -27.39 28.15
N LYS A 93 26.80 -28.12 27.41
CA LYS A 93 27.51 -27.61 26.22
C LYS A 93 26.76 -27.83 24.89
N ARG A 94 25.61 -28.52 24.92
CA ARG A 94 24.77 -28.77 23.74
C ARG A 94 23.67 -27.72 23.65
N VAL A 95 23.49 -27.15 22.47
CA VAL A 95 22.38 -26.25 22.15
C VAL A 95 21.60 -26.86 21.00
N GLU A 96 20.30 -27.06 21.19
CA GLU A 96 19.37 -27.46 20.15
C GLU A 96 18.45 -26.29 19.83
N VAL A 97 18.20 -26.09 18.55
CA VAL A 97 17.27 -25.08 18.05
C VAL A 97 16.21 -25.79 17.22
N HIS A 98 14.95 -25.58 17.57
CA HIS A 98 13.80 -26.10 16.85
C HIS A 98 12.92 -24.95 16.40
N SER A 99 12.66 -24.82 15.11
CA SER A 99 11.83 -23.75 14.54
C SER A 99 10.67 -24.33 13.76
N GLU A 100 9.46 -23.92 14.11
CA GLU A 100 8.22 -24.17 13.37
C GLU A 100 7.92 -22.93 12.53
N ILE A 101 7.75 -23.10 11.21
CA ILE A 101 7.48 -22.00 10.26
C ILE A 101 6.11 -22.23 9.64
N LEU A 102 5.20 -21.27 9.81
CA LEU A 102 3.92 -21.21 9.10
C LEU A 102 3.99 -20.14 8.02
N VAL A 103 3.79 -20.57 6.78
CA VAL A 103 3.58 -19.71 5.61
C VAL A 103 2.10 -19.80 5.24
N PRO A 104 1.25 -18.86 5.67
CA PRO A 104 -0.14 -18.85 5.24
C PRO A 104 -0.19 -18.59 3.73
N GLY A 105 -0.90 -19.46 3.01
CA GLY A 105 -1.05 -19.34 1.57
C GLY A 105 -1.70 -18.01 1.21
N PHE A 106 -1.05 -17.22 0.36
CA PHE A 106 -1.61 -15.97 -0.15
C PHE A 106 -2.76 -16.28 -1.11
N SER A 107 -4.00 -16.20 -0.64
CA SER A 107 -5.21 -16.27 -1.47
C SER A 107 -5.74 -14.87 -1.78
N GLY A 108 -4.90 -14.02 -2.36
CA GLY A 108 -5.36 -12.73 -2.87
C GLY A 108 -6.33 -12.93 -4.05
N ARG A 109 -7.56 -12.43 -3.95
CA ARG A 109 -8.56 -12.41 -5.04
C ARG A 109 -8.11 -11.65 -6.31
N LYS A 110 -6.94 -11.00 -6.28
CA LYS A 110 -6.44 -10.08 -7.31
C LYS A 110 -5.62 -10.72 -8.44
N LEU A 111 -5.43 -12.04 -8.47
CA LEU A 111 -4.61 -12.69 -9.51
C LEU A 111 -5.20 -12.57 -10.95
N GLY A 112 -6.38 -11.98 -11.13
CA GLY A 112 -7.04 -11.84 -12.44
C GLY A 112 -7.72 -10.49 -12.72
N GLN A 113 -7.57 -9.48 -11.85
CA GLN A 113 -8.15 -8.15 -12.13
C GLN A 113 -7.20 -7.33 -12.99
N VAL A 114 -7.25 -7.56 -14.30
CA VAL A 114 -6.75 -6.62 -15.31
C VAL A 114 -7.93 -5.75 -15.71
N ASN A 115 -7.86 -4.45 -15.45
CA ASN A 115 -8.83 -3.50 -16.00
C ASN A 115 -8.63 -3.45 -17.52
N VAL A 116 -9.46 -4.17 -18.27
CA VAL A 116 -9.52 -4.04 -19.72
C VAL A 116 -10.28 -2.76 -20.02
N ILE A 117 -9.57 -1.73 -20.47
CA ILE A 117 -10.19 -0.55 -21.05
C ILE A 117 -10.78 -1.00 -22.39
N GLY A 118 -12.10 -1.18 -22.44
CA GLY A 118 -12.82 -1.31 -23.70
C GLY A 118 -12.67 -0.01 -24.48
N ASN A 119 -11.99 -0.09 -25.63
CA ASN A 119 -12.03 0.97 -26.62
C ASN A 119 -13.37 0.87 -27.37
N GLU A 120 -14.25 1.82 -27.13
CA GLU A 120 -15.23 2.30 -28.11
C GLU A 120 -15.00 3.80 -28.31
#